data_AF-A0A3A4FEL5-F1
#
_entry.id   AF-A0A3A4FEL5-F1
#
_cell.length_a   1.000
_cell.length_b   1.000
_cell.length_c   1.000
_cell.angle_alpha   90.00
_cell.angle_beta   90.00
_cell.angle_gamma   90.00
#
_symmetry.space_group_name_H-M   'P 1'
#
loop_
_entity.id
_entity.type
_entity.pdbx_description
1 polymer ?
#
loop_
_entity_poly.entity_id
_entity_poly.type
_entity_poly.pdbx_seq_one_letter_code
_entity_poly.pdbx_strand_id
1 'polypeptide(L)'
;MQPTRDPGATLPDLLEVLLNKGVHLNLDLIISVADVPLIGINLRATIAGIETMIEYGMMRQWDEQTRAWVQRSLTRHLPMAEGEEVVAAMAASHYQDDFYGTWRPGRAYLTNKRLIIHRRDPAETLWQADLDAITSVESFTESSIGGEERLRLKVVLRDGSDTTISALDAKHLLSLIRKQRQLPEASATGTAATEDEGPTMNGTMWYLESFAQGAMWRGGRATLTPEGLLTWKSPMDNRPSLRIEPSQLKAVHPEKHTNPTDYAQVLRLETDRGDIRVASPDLDRWQQALGKQPEKSQEVTSGTAGE
;
A
#
# COMPACT_ATOMS: atom_id res chain seq x y z
N MET A 1 -4.92 17.27 20.36
CA MET A 1 -6.23 17.96 20.24
C MET A 1 -6.41 18.86 21.45
N GLN A 2 -6.78 20.11 21.26
CA GLN A 2 -7.20 20.98 22.36
C GLN A 2 -8.66 20.64 22.74
N PRO A 3 -9.01 20.58 24.03
CA PRO A 3 -10.36 20.24 24.45
C PRO A 3 -11.29 21.43 24.18
N THR A 4 -12.11 21.31 23.15
CA THR A 4 -13.19 22.25 22.86
C THR A 4 -14.38 21.89 23.74
N ARG A 5 -14.78 22.78 24.65
CA ARG A 5 -16.01 22.60 25.44
C ARG A 5 -17.19 23.11 24.61
N ASP A 6 -17.84 22.20 23.89
CA ASP A 6 -19.13 22.48 23.26
C ASP A 6 -20.24 22.31 24.30
N PRO A 7 -20.98 23.38 24.66
CA PRO A 7 -22.09 23.31 25.62
C PRO A 7 -23.29 22.48 25.12
N GLY A 8 -23.30 22.04 23.85
CA GLY A 8 -24.31 21.14 23.29
C GLY A 8 -23.99 19.64 23.44
N ALA A 9 -22.80 19.26 23.88
CA ALA A 9 -22.43 17.85 24.02
C ALA A 9 -23.14 17.22 25.22
N THR A 10 -24.14 16.38 24.95
CA THR A 10 -24.89 15.68 25.99
C THR A 10 -24.16 14.39 26.41
N LEU A 11 -24.45 13.88 27.60
CA LEU A 11 -23.92 12.59 28.06
C LEU A 11 -24.20 11.45 27.06
N PRO A 12 -25.41 11.36 26.44
CA PRO A 12 -25.66 10.44 25.32
C PRO A 12 -24.68 10.58 24.15
N ASP A 13 -24.38 11.80 23.68
CA ASP A 13 -23.48 12.01 22.54
C ASP A 13 -22.05 11.56 22.87
N LEU A 14 -21.61 11.81 24.11
CA LEU A 14 -20.32 11.33 24.61
C LEU A 14 -20.29 9.80 24.66
N LEU A 15 -21.38 9.18 25.13
CA LEU A 15 -21.51 7.72 25.17
C LEU A 15 -21.48 7.13 23.77
N GLU A 16 -22.18 7.74 22.81
CA GLU A 16 -22.22 7.29 21.43
C GLU A 16 -20.84 7.35 20.76
N VAL A 17 -20.12 8.47 20.93
CA VAL A 17 -18.75 8.60 20.42
C VAL A 17 -17.82 7.58 21.09
N LEU A 18 -17.91 7.40 22.40
CA LEU A 18 -17.10 6.44 23.14
C LEU A 18 -17.39 5.00 22.69
N LEU A 19 -18.66 4.65 22.50
CA LEU A 19 -19.04 3.31 22.08
C LEU A 19 -18.65 3.03 20.62
N ASN A 20 -18.81 3.99 19.71
CA ASN A 20 -18.52 3.80 18.28
C ASN A 20 -17.04 3.94 17.92
N LYS A 21 -16.35 4.93 18.49
CA LYS A 21 -14.94 5.24 18.14
C LYS A 21 -13.94 4.73 19.17
N GLY A 22 -14.37 4.49 20.41
CA GLY A 22 -13.49 4.09 21.50
C GLY A 22 -12.61 5.21 22.05
N VAL A 23 -12.06 4.99 23.25
CA VAL A 23 -11.06 5.84 23.89
C VAL A 23 -9.93 4.98 24.47
N HIS A 24 -8.69 5.43 24.26
CA HIS A 24 -7.52 4.84 24.89
C HIS A 24 -7.04 5.76 26.02
N LEU A 25 -6.98 5.21 27.22
CA LEU A 25 -6.59 5.88 28.46
C LEU A 25 -5.21 5.40 28.88
N ASN A 26 -4.29 6.36 29.04
CA ASN A 26 -2.99 6.15 29.66
C ASN A 26 -2.87 7.16 30.80
N LEU A 27 -3.07 6.70 32.02
CA LEU A 27 -3.26 7.53 33.21
C LEU A 27 -2.35 7.08 34.34
N ASP A 28 -1.76 8.05 35.04
CA ASP A 28 -1.05 7.83 36.29
C ASP A 28 -1.86 8.48 37.42
N LEU A 29 -2.17 7.70 38.45
CA LEU A 29 -2.92 8.14 39.64
C LEU A 29 -2.08 7.89 40.89
N ILE A 30 -1.97 8.91 41.75
CA ILE A 30 -1.33 8.80 43.05
C ILE A 30 -2.39 9.04 44.13
N ILE A 31 -2.60 8.05 44.99
CA ILE A 31 -3.50 8.15 46.14
C ILE A 31 -2.64 8.43 47.37
N SER A 32 -2.93 9.55 48.02
CA SER A 32 -2.23 10.02 49.21
C SER A 32 -3.16 10.07 50.41
N VAL A 33 -2.62 9.85 51.60
CA VAL A 33 -3.33 10.08 52.87
C VAL A 33 -2.47 11.01 53.72
N ALA A 34 -3.07 12.10 54.19
CA ALA A 34 -2.36 13.15 54.94
C ALA A 34 -1.10 13.65 54.21
N ASP A 35 -1.23 13.93 52.91
CA ASP A 35 -0.16 14.41 52.01
C ASP A 35 1.05 13.46 51.86
N VAL A 36 0.92 12.21 52.33
CA VAL A 36 1.90 11.14 52.09
C VAL A 36 1.38 10.26 50.94
N PRO A 37 2.12 10.15 49.80
CA PRO A 37 1.72 9.28 48.71
C PRO A 37 1.85 7.82 49.12
N LEU A 38 0.75 7.07 49.09
CA LEU A 38 0.71 5.67 49.53
C LEU A 38 0.64 4.69 48.36
N ILE A 39 -0.13 5.03 47.32
CA ILE A 39 -0.41 4.12 46.20
C ILE A 39 -0.21 4.85 44.89
N GLY A 40 0.63 4.30 44.01
CA GLY A 40 0.72 4.71 42.61
C GLY A 40 0.03 3.68 41.71
N ILE A 41 -0.81 4.15 40.79
CA ILE A 41 -1.54 3.33 39.82
C ILE A 41 -1.15 3.82 38.42
N ASN A 42 -0.58 2.93 37.60
CA ASN A 42 -0.41 3.14 36.17
C ASN A 42 -1.52 2.37 35.43
N LEU A 43 -2.46 3.08 34.81
CA LEU A 43 -3.59 2.50 34.09
C LEU A 43 -3.41 2.71 32.58
N ARG A 44 -3.31 1.60 31.86
CA ARG A 44 -3.50 1.53 30.40
C ARG A 44 -4.78 0.78 30.12
N ALA A 45 -5.81 1.49 29.65
CA ALA A 45 -7.12 0.90 29.38
C ALA A 45 -7.68 1.41 28.06
N THR A 46 -8.33 0.53 27.29
CA THR A 46 -9.12 0.95 26.12
C THR A 46 -10.58 0.68 26.43
N ILE A 47 -11.46 1.66 26.22
CA ILE A 47 -12.90 1.55 26.45
C ILE A 47 -13.60 1.86 25.13
N ALA A 48 -14.44 0.93 24.68
CA ALA A 48 -15.26 1.09 23.48
C ALA A 48 -16.46 0.14 23.56
N GLY A 49 -17.40 0.26 22.62
CA GLY A 49 -18.41 -0.77 22.42
C GLY A 49 -17.74 -2.10 22.06
N ILE A 50 -18.38 -3.22 22.41
CA ILE A 50 -17.85 -4.56 22.12
C ILE A 50 -17.60 -4.73 20.61
N GLU A 51 -18.53 -4.24 19.78
CA GLU A 51 -18.40 -4.20 18.32
C GLU A 51 -17.10 -3.49 17.91
N THR A 52 -16.88 -2.26 18.38
CA THR A 52 -15.67 -1.47 18.14
C THR A 52 -14.39 -2.13 18.67
N MET A 53 -14.44 -2.76 19.86
CA MET A 53 -13.27 -3.47 20.40
C MET A 53 -12.84 -4.66 19.54
N ILE A 54 -13.82 -5.37 18.98
CA ILE A 54 -13.58 -6.46 18.04
C ILE A 54 -13.13 -5.90 16.70
N GLU A 55 -13.69 -4.77 16.26
CA GLU A 55 -13.22 -4.07 15.07
C GLU A 55 -11.73 -3.74 15.17
N TYR A 56 -11.28 -3.21 16.30
CA TYR A 56 -9.86 -2.95 16.54
C TYR A 56 -9.04 -4.20 16.88
N GLY A 57 -9.64 -5.40 16.89
CA GLY A 57 -8.94 -6.66 17.10
C GLY A 57 -8.48 -6.90 18.54
N MET A 58 -9.02 -6.19 19.52
CA MET A 58 -8.61 -6.27 20.93
C MET A 58 -9.19 -7.49 21.68
N MET A 59 -10.22 -8.13 21.13
CA MET A 59 -11.01 -9.17 21.82
C MET A 59 -10.86 -10.58 21.23
N ARG A 60 -9.77 -10.82 20.49
CA ARG A 60 -9.55 -12.05 19.72
C ARG A 60 -9.48 -13.33 20.58
N GLN A 61 -9.22 -13.21 21.88
CA GLN A 61 -9.11 -14.34 22.83
C GLN A 61 -10.41 -14.64 23.60
N TRP A 62 -11.51 -13.91 23.39
CA TRP A 62 -12.78 -14.14 24.09
C TRP A 62 -13.72 -15.13 23.35
N ASP A 63 -14.48 -15.86 24.16
CA ASP A 63 -14.99 -17.23 23.99
C ASP A 63 -16.00 -17.49 22.84
N GLU A 64 -16.22 -18.76 22.48
CA GLU A 64 -17.02 -19.24 21.34
C GLU A 64 -18.48 -18.74 21.29
N GLN A 65 -19.12 -18.47 22.43
CA GLN A 65 -20.49 -17.92 22.46
C GLN A 65 -20.55 -16.44 22.02
N THR A 66 -19.45 -15.71 22.18
CA THR A 66 -19.32 -14.32 21.70
C THR A 66 -19.22 -14.30 20.17
N ARG A 67 -18.54 -15.28 19.56
CA ARG A 67 -18.33 -15.37 18.09
C ARG A 67 -19.63 -15.36 17.28
N ALA A 68 -20.70 -16.02 17.73
CA ALA A 68 -21.97 -16.07 16.99
C ALA A 68 -22.68 -14.71 16.89
N TRP A 69 -22.64 -13.90 17.96
CA TRP A 69 -23.20 -12.53 17.94
C TRP A 69 -22.31 -11.57 17.15
N VAL A 70 -20.99 -11.75 17.25
CA VAL A 70 -19.98 -10.98 16.51
C VAL A 70 -20.09 -11.22 15.01
N GLN A 71 -20.24 -12.47 14.59
CA GLN A 71 -20.42 -12.84 13.19
C GLN A 71 -21.69 -12.22 12.60
N ARG A 72 -22.79 -12.17 13.37
CA ARG A 72 -24.06 -11.52 12.98
C ARG A 72 -23.97 -10.00 12.87
N SER A 73 -23.10 -9.37 13.68
CA SER A 73 -22.86 -7.92 13.62
C SER A 73 -21.91 -7.54 12.49
N LEU A 74 -20.87 -8.34 12.26
CA LEU A 74 -19.92 -8.18 11.16
C LEU A 74 -20.60 -8.30 9.80
N THR A 75 -21.53 -9.23 9.61
CA THR A 75 -22.19 -9.44 8.30
C THR A 75 -23.24 -8.40 7.94
N ARG A 76 -23.74 -7.60 8.91
CA ARG A 76 -24.87 -6.68 8.69
C ARG A 76 -24.64 -5.68 7.55
N HIS A 77 -23.39 -5.29 7.32
CA HIS A 77 -23.01 -4.29 6.32
C HIS A 77 -22.22 -4.91 5.14
N LEU A 78 -22.08 -6.23 5.10
CA LEU A 78 -21.40 -6.94 4.03
C LEU A 78 -22.42 -7.51 3.03
N PRO A 79 -22.17 -7.36 1.73
CA PRO A 79 -23.00 -7.98 0.70
C PRO A 79 -22.72 -9.49 0.64
N MET A 80 -23.31 -10.29 1.53
CA MET A 80 -23.10 -11.74 1.64
C MET A 80 -23.98 -12.54 0.66
N ALA A 81 -23.43 -13.60 0.07
CA ALA A 81 -24.19 -14.56 -0.72
C ALA A 81 -24.92 -15.59 0.18
N GLU A 82 -25.91 -16.30 -0.36
CA GLU A 82 -26.64 -17.34 0.38
C GLU A 82 -25.70 -18.47 0.84
N GLY A 83 -25.76 -18.84 2.11
CA GLY A 83 -24.86 -19.83 2.73
C GLY A 83 -23.40 -19.37 2.83
N GLU A 84 -23.09 -18.09 2.60
CA GLU A 84 -21.77 -17.53 2.84
C GLU A 84 -21.59 -17.21 4.33
N GLU A 85 -20.51 -17.71 4.92
CA GLU A 85 -20.20 -17.54 6.33
C GLU A 85 -18.81 -16.93 6.51
N VAL A 86 -18.68 -15.98 7.44
CA VAL A 86 -17.39 -15.36 7.78
C VAL A 86 -16.59 -16.32 8.66
N VAL A 87 -15.41 -16.70 8.20
CA VAL A 87 -14.45 -17.56 8.90
C VAL A 87 -13.50 -16.72 9.76
N ALA A 88 -13.09 -15.55 9.27
CA ALA A 88 -12.30 -14.61 10.04
C ALA A 88 -12.54 -13.17 9.58
N ALA A 89 -12.39 -12.22 10.51
CA ALA A 89 -12.43 -10.79 10.23
C ALA A 89 -11.33 -10.05 11.01
N MET A 90 -10.66 -9.11 10.38
CA MET A 90 -9.61 -8.30 11.01
C MET A 90 -9.42 -6.96 10.31
N ALA A 91 -8.87 -5.97 11.02
CA ALA A 91 -8.46 -4.71 10.41
C ALA A 91 -7.43 -4.97 9.30
N ALA A 92 -7.62 -4.33 8.16
CA ALA A 92 -6.75 -4.47 7.00
C ALA A 92 -6.71 -3.19 6.16
N SER A 93 -5.83 -3.16 5.17
CA SER A 93 -5.78 -2.13 4.15
C SER A 93 -5.49 -2.80 2.82
N HIS A 94 -6.16 -2.32 1.78
CA HIS A 94 -5.92 -2.73 0.40
C HIS A 94 -5.03 -1.69 -0.26
N TYR A 95 -3.97 -2.15 -0.93
CA TYR A 95 -3.17 -1.28 -1.76
C TYR A 95 -3.88 -1.07 -3.08
N GLN A 96 -4.31 0.17 -3.33
CA GLN A 96 -4.77 0.56 -4.65
C GLN A 96 -3.56 1.01 -5.46
N ASP A 97 -3.21 0.25 -6.50
CA ASP A 97 -2.18 0.64 -7.48
C ASP A 97 -2.70 1.74 -8.42
N ASP A 98 -3.13 2.86 -7.82
CA ASP A 98 -3.32 4.13 -8.50
C ASP A 98 -2.01 4.90 -8.53
N PHE A 99 -2.01 6.05 -9.21
CA PHE A 99 -0.78 6.82 -9.44
C PHE A 99 -0.04 7.20 -8.14
N TYR A 100 -0.75 7.38 -7.03
CA TYR A 100 -0.16 7.74 -5.74
C TYR A 100 0.15 6.54 -4.84
N GLY A 101 -0.22 5.32 -5.24
CA GLY A 101 -0.02 4.12 -4.43
C GLY A 101 -0.73 4.23 -3.10
N THR A 102 -2.06 4.26 -3.13
CA THR A 102 -2.84 4.59 -1.93
C THR A 102 -3.21 3.35 -1.12
N TRP A 103 -2.81 3.32 0.16
CA TRP A 103 -3.34 2.37 1.13
C TRP A 103 -4.75 2.78 1.55
N ARG A 104 -5.74 1.98 1.17
CA ARG A 104 -7.15 2.21 1.52
C ARG A 104 -7.53 1.37 2.74
N PRO A 105 -7.78 2.00 3.89
CA PRO A 105 -8.07 1.29 5.13
C PRO A 105 -9.47 0.67 5.10
N GLY A 106 -9.58 -0.54 5.64
CA GLY A 106 -10.83 -1.27 5.75
C GLY A 106 -10.68 -2.48 6.67
N ARG A 107 -11.45 -3.52 6.41
CA ARG A 107 -11.41 -4.79 7.14
C ARG A 107 -11.34 -5.93 6.13
N ALA A 108 -10.46 -6.89 6.40
CA ALA A 108 -10.44 -8.15 5.69
C ALA A 108 -11.49 -9.07 6.30
N TYR A 109 -12.33 -9.63 5.45
CA TYR A 109 -13.29 -10.68 5.76
C TYR A 109 -12.97 -11.88 4.89
N LEU A 110 -12.51 -12.94 5.54
CA LEU A 110 -12.35 -14.24 4.91
C LEU A 110 -13.62 -15.03 5.15
N THR A 111 -14.32 -15.37 4.07
CA THR A 111 -15.52 -16.20 4.13
C THR A 111 -15.19 -17.64 3.74
N ASN A 112 -16.20 -18.52 3.77
CA ASN A 112 -16.10 -19.85 3.17
C ASN A 112 -16.06 -19.81 1.62
N LYS A 113 -16.28 -18.65 0.98
CA LYS A 113 -16.34 -18.51 -0.49
C LYS A 113 -15.30 -17.55 -1.07
N ARG A 114 -14.96 -16.45 -0.38
CA ARG A 114 -14.13 -15.37 -0.91
C ARG A 114 -13.39 -14.59 0.18
N LEU A 115 -12.40 -13.82 -0.24
CA LEU A 115 -11.75 -12.79 0.56
C LEU A 115 -12.28 -11.42 0.15
N ILE A 116 -12.69 -10.62 1.12
CA ILE A 116 -13.28 -9.28 0.89
C ILE A 116 -12.53 -8.26 1.74
N ILE A 117 -12.10 -7.15 1.14
CA ILE A 117 -11.68 -5.95 1.85
C ILE A 117 -12.81 -4.92 1.76
N HIS A 118 -13.44 -4.61 2.89
CA HIS A 118 -14.60 -3.71 2.95
C HIS A 118 -14.43 -2.65 4.05
N ARG A 119 -14.90 -1.43 3.80
CA ARG A 119 -15.01 -0.36 4.80
C ARG A 119 -16.48 0.03 4.98
N ARG A 120 -16.87 0.33 6.21
CA ARG A 120 -18.27 0.63 6.57
C ARG A 120 -18.65 2.08 6.30
N ASP A 121 -17.72 3.01 6.43
CA ASP A 121 -18.00 4.45 6.31
C ASP A 121 -16.94 5.18 5.46
N PRO A 122 -17.29 5.64 4.25
CA PRO A 122 -18.51 5.27 3.52
C PRO A 122 -18.50 3.77 3.18
N ALA A 123 -19.68 3.15 3.11
CA ALA A 123 -19.81 1.71 2.83
C ALA A 123 -19.27 1.40 1.42
N GLU A 124 -18.20 0.62 1.35
CA GLU A 124 -17.50 0.35 0.10
C GLU A 124 -16.69 -0.95 0.18
N THR A 125 -16.87 -1.81 -0.81
CA THR A 125 -15.96 -2.94 -1.04
C THR A 125 -14.76 -2.44 -1.83
N LEU A 126 -13.62 -2.35 -1.14
CA LEU A 126 -12.36 -1.86 -1.70
C LEU A 126 -11.74 -2.87 -2.65
N TRP A 127 -11.89 -4.15 -2.34
CA TRP A 127 -11.42 -5.27 -3.16
C TRP A 127 -12.11 -6.57 -2.74
N GLN A 128 -12.29 -7.51 -3.65
CA GLN A 128 -12.73 -8.87 -3.33
C GLN A 128 -12.23 -9.88 -4.36
N ALA A 129 -12.04 -11.13 -3.97
CA ALA A 129 -11.83 -12.24 -4.89
C ALA A 129 -12.38 -13.54 -4.32
N ASP A 130 -12.96 -14.37 -5.19
CA ASP A 130 -13.35 -15.73 -4.85
C ASP A 130 -12.13 -16.54 -4.44
N LEU A 131 -12.28 -17.38 -3.41
CA LEU A 131 -11.19 -18.23 -2.94
C LEU A 131 -10.69 -19.10 -4.09
N ASP A 132 -11.59 -19.64 -4.90
CA ASP A 132 -11.24 -20.46 -6.07
C ASP A 132 -10.42 -19.73 -7.13
N ALA A 133 -10.55 -18.41 -7.23
CA ALA A 133 -9.78 -17.59 -8.15
C ALA A 133 -8.35 -17.31 -7.64
N ILE A 134 -8.09 -17.44 -6.34
CA ILE A 134 -6.77 -17.22 -5.76
C ILE A 134 -5.85 -18.40 -6.10
N THR A 135 -4.77 -18.11 -6.83
CA THR A 135 -3.75 -19.08 -7.24
C THR A 135 -2.59 -19.13 -6.28
N SER A 136 -2.14 -17.97 -5.77
CA SER A 136 -1.09 -17.90 -4.76
C SER A 136 -1.33 -16.76 -3.76
N VAL A 137 -0.81 -16.96 -2.55
CA VAL A 137 -0.69 -15.90 -1.54
C VAL A 137 0.69 -15.98 -0.91
N GLU A 138 1.45 -14.91 -1.08
CA GLU A 138 2.82 -14.79 -0.58
C GLU A 138 2.90 -13.68 0.45
N SER A 139 3.72 -13.89 1.48
CA SER A 139 4.00 -12.86 2.48
C SER A 139 5.36 -12.24 2.23
N PHE A 140 5.44 -10.93 2.34
CA PHE A 140 6.70 -10.19 2.29
C PHE A 140 6.69 -9.09 3.35
N THR A 141 7.87 -8.64 3.74
CA THR A 141 8.03 -7.56 4.70
C THR A 141 8.30 -6.27 3.95
N GLU A 142 7.60 -5.21 4.32
CA GLU A 142 7.81 -3.88 3.76
C GLU A 142 7.74 -2.83 4.87
N SER A 143 8.63 -1.83 4.80
CA SER A 143 8.57 -0.68 5.71
C SER A 143 7.28 0.10 5.48
N SER A 144 6.57 0.42 6.56
CA SER A 144 5.46 1.36 6.51
C SER A 144 5.96 2.80 6.41
N ILE A 145 5.07 3.74 6.08
CA ILE A 145 5.37 5.18 6.05
C ILE A 145 5.95 5.68 7.40
N GLY A 146 5.63 5.01 8.51
CA GLY A 146 6.17 5.29 9.84
C GLY A 146 7.49 4.58 10.19
N GLY A 147 8.12 3.89 9.24
CA GLY A 147 9.39 3.16 9.43
C GLY A 147 9.27 1.80 10.13
N GLU A 148 8.08 1.41 10.59
CA GLU A 148 7.86 0.06 11.14
C GLU A 148 7.80 -0.97 10.01
N GLU A 149 8.50 -2.10 10.16
CA GLU A 149 8.35 -3.24 9.27
C GLU A 149 6.97 -3.90 9.44
N ARG A 150 6.25 -4.09 8.33
CA ARG A 150 4.97 -4.77 8.31
C ARG A 150 4.99 -5.94 7.36
N LEU A 151 4.49 -7.07 7.85
CA LEU A 151 4.19 -8.21 7.00
C LEU A 151 2.95 -7.91 6.15
N ARG A 152 3.10 -7.97 4.83
CA ARG A 152 2.05 -7.76 3.83
C ARG A 152 1.84 -9.04 3.04
N LEU A 153 0.67 -9.15 2.42
CA LEU A 153 0.29 -10.28 1.60
C LEU A 153 0.14 -9.83 0.14
N LYS A 154 0.82 -10.51 -0.78
CA LYS A 154 0.56 -10.41 -2.21
C LYS A 154 -0.37 -11.56 -2.58
N VAL A 155 -1.55 -11.23 -3.10
CA VAL A 155 -2.55 -12.20 -3.57
C VAL A 155 -2.54 -12.18 -5.09
N VAL A 156 -2.33 -13.34 -5.72
CA VAL A 156 -2.38 -13.50 -7.17
C VAL A 156 -3.62 -14.30 -7.55
N LEU A 157 -4.32 -13.83 -8.58
CA LEU A 157 -5.51 -14.46 -9.11
C LEU A 157 -5.20 -15.25 -10.38
N ARG A 158 -6.11 -16.14 -10.77
CA ARG A 158 -5.98 -17.00 -11.95
C ARG A 158 -5.89 -16.24 -13.27
N ASP A 159 -6.47 -15.05 -13.34
CA ASP A 159 -6.41 -14.18 -14.51
C ASP A 159 -5.07 -13.41 -14.62
N GLY A 160 -4.13 -13.65 -13.70
CA GLY A 160 -2.84 -12.97 -13.63
C GLY A 160 -2.88 -11.62 -12.92
N SER A 161 -4.06 -11.13 -12.53
CA SER A 161 -4.15 -9.94 -11.69
C SER A 161 -3.66 -10.23 -10.28
N ASP A 162 -3.20 -9.18 -9.60
CA ASP A 162 -2.72 -9.29 -8.23
C ASP A 162 -3.20 -8.12 -7.37
N THR A 163 -3.07 -8.27 -6.06
CA THR A 163 -3.26 -7.18 -5.10
C THR A 163 -2.33 -7.32 -3.91
N THR A 164 -2.12 -6.22 -3.20
CA THR A 164 -1.40 -6.22 -1.93
C THR A 164 -2.32 -5.84 -0.79
N ILE A 165 -2.29 -6.63 0.28
CA ILE A 165 -3.09 -6.46 1.48
C ILE A 165 -2.16 -6.35 2.69
N SER A 166 -2.37 -5.33 3.52
CA SER A 166 -1.77 -5.24 4.86
C SER A 166 -2.84 -5.55 5.89
N ALA A 167 -2.65 -6.56 6.72
CA ALA A 167 -3.61 -6.95 7.75
C ALA A 167 -2.97 -6.87 9.14
N LEU A 168 -3.78 -6.53 10.15
CA LEU A 168 -3.33 -6.49 11.56
C LEU A 168 -2.70 -7.83 12.00
N ASP A 169 -3.14 -8.94 11.41
CA ASP A 169 -2.54 -10.25 11.60
C ASP A 169 -2.43 -11.00 10.26
N ALA A 170 -1.51 -10.52 9.43
CA ALA A 170 -1.25 -11.08 8.12
C ALA A 170 -0.85 -12.57 8.16
N LYS A 171 -0.15 -13.02 9.20
CA LYS A 171 0.24 -14.44 9.36
C LYS A 171 -0.98 -15.34 9.55
N HIS A 172 -1.91 -14.92 10.43
CA HIS A 172 -3.14 -15.67 10.65
C HIS A 172 -4.05 -15.66 9.43
N LEU A 173 -4.18 -14.52 8.74
CA LEU A 173 -4.97 -14.45 7.51
C LEU A 173 -4.41 -15.38 6.43
N LEU A 174 -3.09 -15.37 6.23
CA LEU A 174 -2.40 -16.24 5.28
C LEU A 174 -2.64 -17.73 5.59
N SER A 175 -2.49 -18.13 6.85
CA SER A 175 -2.66 -19.54 7.24
C SER A 175 -4.09 -20.03 7.00
N LEU A 176 -5.09 -19.19 7.28
CA LEU A 176 -6.49 -19.52 7.00
C LEU A 176 -6.77 -19.65 5.50
N ILE A 177 -6.28 -18.73 4.67
CA ILE A 177 -6.46 -18.80 3.21
C ILE A 177 -5.80 -20.08 2.67
N ARG A 178 -4.56 -20.38 3.08
CA ARG A 178 -3.87 -21.60 2.65
C ARG A 178 -4.61 -22.86 3.08
N LYS A 179 -5.10 -22.92 4.32
CA LYS A 179 -5.88 -24.06 4.82
C LYS A 179 -7.16 -24.29 4.02
N GLN A 180 -7.89 -23.23 3.68
CA GLN A 180 -9.12 -23.33 2.89
C GLN A 180 -8.85 -23.71 1.43
N ARG A 181 -7.71 -23.27 0.86
CA ARG A 181 -7.30 -23.59 -0.52
C ARG A 181 -6.51 -24.89 -0.65
N GLN A 182 -6.12 -25.50 0.46
CA GLN A 182 -5.13 -26.60 0.49
C GLN A 182 -3.83 -26.21 -0.23
N LEU A 183 -3.43 -24.93 -0.17
CA LEU A 183 -2.18 -24.46 -0.77
C LEU A 183 -0.98 -24.98 0.03
N PRO A 184 0.11 -25.40 -0.65
CA PRO A 184 1.32 -25.84 0.03
C PRO A 184 1.92 -24.74 0.93
N GLU A 185 2.56 -25.12 2.03
CA GLU A 185 3.36 -24.19 2.82
C GLU A 185 4.50 -23.66 1.95
N ALA A 186 4.55 -22.35 1.73
CA ALA A 186 5.66 -21.75 1.01
C ALA A 186 6.93 -21.87 1.86
N SER A 187 7.89 -22.66 1.38
CA SER A 187 9.28 -22.58 1.79
C SER A 187 9.80 -21.17 1.54
N ALA A 188 10.54 -20.64 2.51
CA ALA A 188 11.28 -19.39 2.37
C ALA A 188 12.38 -19.55 1.32
N THR A 189 12.04 -19.32 0.06
CA THR A 189 13.02 -19.18 -1.02
C THR A 189 12.48 -18.13 -1.97
N GLY A 190 13.22 -17.03 -2.10
CA GLY A 190 12.90 -15.98 -3.04
C GLY A 190 12.80 -16.56 -4.45
N THR A 191 11.77 -16.17 -5.17
CA THR A 191 11.59 -16.58 -6.56
C THR A 191 11.86 -15.39 -7.44
N ALA A 192 12.97 -15.50 -8.17
CA ALA A 192 13.25 -14.72 -9.35
C ALA A 192 12.04 -14.76 -10.29
N ALA A 193 11.56 -13.58 -10.67
CA ALA A 193 10.58 -13.41 -11.72
C ALA A 193 11.13 -13.98 -13.03
N THR A 194 10.43 -14.94 -13.60
CA THR A 194 10.62 -15.39 -14.98
C THR A 194 10.11 -14.32 -15.93
N GLU A 195 10.92 -14.08 -16.95
CA GLU A 195 10.78 -13.11 -18.02
C GLU A 195 9.46 -13.28 -18.78
N ASP A 196 8.69 -12.19 -18.81
CA ASP A 196 7.69 -11.91 -19.83
C ASP A 196 8.17 -10.62 -20.52
N GLU A 197 8.17 -10.58 -21.85
CA GLU A 197 8.65 -9.46 -22.68
C GLU A 197 7.72 -8.23 -22.55
N GLY A 198 7.72 -7.65 -21.35
CA GLY A 198 7.13 -6.36 -21.02
C GLY A 198 8.19 -5.26 -20.93
N PRO A 199 7.79 -4.00 -20.63
CA PRO A 199 8.74 -2.92 -20.40
C PRO A 199 9.74 -3.34 -19.32
N THR A 200 11.04 -3.22 -19.62
CA THR A 200 12.13 -3.59 -18.70
C THR A 200 12.03 -2.88 -17.36
N MET A 201 11.38 -1.71 -17.33
CA MET A 201 11.08 -1.00 -16.10
C MET A 201 9.79 -0.19 -16.22
N ASN A 202 8.95 -0.22 -15.18
CA ASN A 202 7.82 0.68 -15.02
C ASN A 202 7.76 1.18 -13.57
N GLY A 203 7.14 2.33 -13.34
CA GLY A 203 7.02 2.86 -11.99
C GLY A 203 6.46 4.29 -11.92
N THR A 204 6.17 4.70 -10.69
CA THR A 204 5.71 6.05 -10.37
C THR A 204 6.86 7.04 -10.53
N MET A 205 6.63 8.11 -11.29
CA MET A 205 7.62 9.15 -11.51
C MET A 205 6.95 10.53 -11.53
N TRP A 206 7.58 11.51 -10.92
CA TRP A 206 7.18 12.90 -11.03
C TRP A 206 8.03 13.59 -12.06
N TYR A 207 7.41 14.35 -12.96
CA TYR A 207 8.07 15.18 -13.95
C TYR A 207 7.92 16.65 -13.54
N LEU A 208 9.02 17.39 -13.47
CA LEU A 208 8.99 18.83 -13.20
C LEU A 208 8.65 19.57 -14.50
N GLU A 209 7.37 19.85 -14.71
CA GLU A 209 6.92 20.61 -15.87
C GLU A 209 7.14 22.11 -15.60
N SER A 210 7.84 22.78 -16.53
CA SER A 210 8.09 24.21 -16.49
C SER A 210 7.12 24.96 -17.40
N PHE A 211 6.49 26.01 -16.89
CA PHE A 211 5.57 26.89 -17.61
C PHE A 211 6.00 28.36 -17.41
N ALA A 212 5.41 29.27 -18.18
CA ALA A 212 5.83 30.68 -18.21
C ALA A 212 5.81 31.41 -16.84
N GLN A 213 5.07 30.89 -15.86
CA GLN A 213 4.88 31.48 -14.53
C GLN A 213 5.47 30.64 -13.38
N GLY A 214 6.20 29.55 -13.66
CA GLY A 214 6.77 28.70 -12.61
C GLY A 214 7.01 27.26 -13.07
N ALA A 215 7.30 26.38 -12.10
CA ALA A 215 7.43 24.96 -12.35
C ALA A 215 6.57 24.18 -11.34
N MET A 216 5.98 23.07 -11.79
CA MET A 216 5.18 22.20 -10.94
C MET A 216 5.56 20.75 -11.16
N TRP A 217 5.61 20.00 -10.06
CA TRP A 217 5.76 18.56 -10.14
C TRP A 217 4.44 17.94 -10.53
N ARG A 218 4.43 17.26 -11.67
CA ARG A 218 3.30 16.46 -12.12
C ARG A 218 3.59 15.01 -11.89
N GLY A 219 2.59 14.33 -11.34
CA GLY A 219 2.62 12.90 -11.15
C GLY A 219 2.17 12.13 -12.39
N GLY A 220 2.94 11.12 -12.79
CA GLY A 220 2.58 10.20 -13.87
C GLY A 220 3.38 8.89 -13.87
N ARG A 221 2.93 7.92 -14.65
CA ARG A 221 3.61 6.62 -14.75
C ARG A 221 4.70 6.71 -15.82
N ALA A 222 5.92 6.31 -15.46
CA ALA A 222 7.02 6.14 -16.39
C ALA A 222 7.13 4.67 -16.80
N THR A 223 7.47 4.45 -18.07
CA THR A 223 7.81 3.13 -18.62
C THR A 223 9.08 3.27 -19.44
N LEU A 224 10.01 2.34 -19.26
CA LEU A 224 11.22 2.17 -20.05
C LEU A 224 11.13 0.84 -20.78
N THR A 225 11.16 0.89 -22.10
CA THR A 225 11.17 -0.33 -22.93
C THR A 225 12.58 -0.94 -22.99
N PRO A 226 12.74 -2.21 -23.41
CA PRO A 226 14.04 -2.83 -23.60
C PRO A 226 14.95 -2.06 -24.58
N GLU A 227 14.37 -1.38 -25.56
CA GLU A 227 15.07 -0.54 -26.53
C GLU A 227 15.53 0.79 -25.95
N GLY A 228 15.21 1.09 -24.68
CA GLY A 228 15.62 2.28 -23.94
C GLY A 228 14.68 3.49 -24.12
N LEU A 229 13.50 3.31 -24.69
CA LEU A 229 12.51 4.37 -24.83
C LEU A 229 11.85 4.67 -23.48
N LEU A 230 12.08 5.87 -22.96
CA LEU A 230 11.39 6.37 -21.76
C LEU A 230 10.14 7.13 -22.17
N THR A 231 8.97 6.64 -21.76
CA THR A 231 7.72 7.41 -21.83
C THR A 231 7.20 7.70 -20.44
N TRP A 232 6.63 8.89 -20.27
CA TRP A 232 5.93 9.26 -19.04
C TRP A 232 4.58 9.91 -19.37
N LYS A 233 3.56 9.51 -18.60
CA LYS A 233 2.17 9.94 -18.80
C LYS A 233 1.48 10.21 -17.47
N SER A 234 0.89 11.39 -17.31
CA SER A 234 0.00 11.68 -16.18
C SER A 234 -1.38 11.01 -16.36
N PRO A 235 -2.09 10.63 -15.29
CA PRO A 235 -3.46 10.10 -15.40
C PRO A 235 -4.44 11.03 -16.12
N MET A 236 -4.17 12.34 -16.09
CA MET A 236 -5.00 13.36 -16.74
C MET A 236 -4.67 13.56 -18.23
N ASP A 237 -3.61 12.92 -18.74
CA ASP A 237 -3.17 13.11 -20.11
C ASP A 237 -3.85 12.12 -21.06
N ASN A 238 -4.25 12.59 -22.25
CA ASN A 238 -4.73 11.70 -23.31
C ASN A 238 -3.59 10.97 -24.04
N ARG A 239 -2.37 11.51 -24.02
CA ARG A 239 -1.15 10.95 -24.64
C ARG A 239 0.04 11.11 -23.69
N PRO A 240 1.13 10.34 -23.83
CA PRO A 240 2.33 10.56 -23.04
C PRO A 240 2.85 11.98 -23.19
N SER A 241 2.98 12.70 -22.09
CA SER A 241 3.48 14.08 -22.07
C SER A 241 4.99 14.16 -22.20
N LEU A 242 5.69 13.08 -21.86
CA LEU A 242 7.11 12.95 -22.07
C LEU A 242 7.42 11.66 -22.82
N ARG A 243 8.27 11.78 -23.82
CA ARG A 243 8.81 10.67 -24.62
C ARG A 243 10.26 11.02 -24.96
N ILE A 244 11.20 10.24 -24.44
CA ILE A 244 12.64 10.40 -24.65
C ILE A 244 13.14 9.11 -25.31
N GLU A 245 13.54 9.23 -26.57
CA GLU A 245 14.23 8.15 -27.27
C GLU A 245 15.68 8.03 -26.73
N PRO A 246 16.29 6.84 -26.76
CA PRO A 246 17.66 6.64 -26.24
C PRO A 246 18.69 7.59 -26.86
N SER A 247 18.52 7.91 -28.15
CA SER A 247 19.40 8.82 -28.89
C SER A 247 19.31 10.27 -28.44
N GLN A 248 18.23 10.65 -27.75
CA GLN A 248 18.01 12.00 -27.24
C GLN A 248 18.59 12.20 -25.86
N LEU A 249 18.82 11.13 -25.10
CA LEU A 249 19.37 11.17 -23.75
C LEU A 249 20.90 11.20 -23.80
N LYS A 250 21.49 12.35 -23.43
CA LYS A 250 22.94 12.55 -23.42
C LYS A 250 23.58 12.09 -22.12
N ALA A 251 22.95 12.41 -20.99
CA ALA A 251 23.45 12.08 -19.67
C ALA A 251 22.33 12.02 -18.63
N VAL A 252 22.59 11.30 -17.53
CA VAL A 252 21.71 11.17 -16.37
C VAL A 252 22.50 11.53 -15.12
N HIS A 253 22.05 12.56 -14.41
CA HIS A 253 22.74 13.06 -13.23
C HIS A 253 21.80 13.13 -12.02
N PRO A 254 22.16 12.52 -10.87
CA PRO A 254 21.46 12.78 -9.63
C PRO A 254 21.80 14.19 -9.13
N GLU A 255 20.79 14.94 -8.71
CA GLU A 255 20.96 16.26 -8.10
C GLU A 255 20.00 16.45 -6.91
N LYS A 256 20.37 17.33 -5.97
CA LYS A 256 19.49 17.68 -4.85
C LYS A 256 18.45 18.69 -5.31
N HIS A 257 17.17 18.39 -5.11
CA HIS A 257 16.08 19.29 -5.45
C HIS A 257 14.85 18.98 -4.59
N THR A 258 14.11 20.00 -4.17
CA THR A 258 12.82 19.81 -3.47
C THR A 258 11.82 19.14 -4.40
N ASN A 259 11.23 18.03 -3.96
CA ASN A 259 10.36 17.21 -4.78
C ASN A 259 9.29 16.51 -3.92
N PRO A 260 8.28 15.87 -4.53
CA PRO A 260 7.14 15.28 -3.81
C PRO A 260 7.41 13.93 -3.14
N THR A 261 8.64 13.40 -3.21
CA THR A 261 9.02 12.13 -2.58
C THR A 261 9.68 12.37 -1.23
N ASP A 262 9.82 11.31 -0.43
CA ASP A 262 10.57 11.35 0.83
C ASP A 262 12.10 11.48 0.63
N TYR A 263 12.57 11.44 -0.61
CA TYR A 263 13.99 11.52 -0.96
C TYR A 263 14.40 12.94 -1.36
N ALA A 264 15.58 13.37 -0.93
CA ALA A 264 16.10 14.71 -1.23
C ALA A 264 16.75 14.85 -2.62
N GLN A 265 16.72 13.80 -3.45
CA GLN A 265 17.38 13.74 -4.75
C GLN A 265 16.39 13.51 -5.89
N VAL A 266 16.72 14.04 -7.06
CA VAL A 266 16.01 13.88 -8.33
C VAL A 266 17.01 13.51 -9.43
N LEU A 267 16.54 12.96 -10.54
CA LEU A 267 17.35 12.76 -11.74
C LEU A 267 17.16 13.93 -12.70
N ARG A 268 18.26 14.56 -13.07
CA ARG A 268 18.35 15.46 -14.22
C ARG A 268 18.76 14.65 -15.45
N LEU A 269 17.85 14.57 -16.41
CA LEU A 269 18.05 13.97 -17.71
C LEU A 269 18.45 15.07 -18.68
N GLU A 270 19.71 15.06 -19.12
CA GLU A 270 20.19 16.00 -20.13
C GLU A 270 19.79 15.46 -21.51
N THR A 271 18.96 16.22 -22.23
CA THR A 271 18.50 15.83 -23.57
C THR A 271 18.98 16.79 -24.67
N ASP A 272 18.77 16.42 -25.93
CA ASP A 272 18.95 17.31 -27.08
C ASP A 272 18.09 18.58 -27.01
N ARG A 273 16.92 18.51 -26.36
CA ARG A 273 15.95 19.61 -26.24
C ARG A 273 16.04 20.39 -24.93
N GLY A 274 16.95 20.01 -24.04
CA GLY A 274 17.18 20.64 -22.74
C GLY A 274 17.10 19.67 -21.57
N ASP A 275 17.17 20.22 -20.37
CA ASP A 275 17.19 19.42 -19.14
C ASP A 275 15.79 19.10 -18.65
N ILE A 276 15.55 17.84 -18.36
CA ILE A 276 14.32 17.34 -17.77
C ILE A 276 14.62 16.84 -16.37
N ARG A 277 13.81 17.23 -15.39
CA ARG A 277 13.95 16.74 -14.01
C ARG A 277 12.84 15.78 -13.67
N VAL A 278 13.21 14.63 -13.14
CA VAL A 278 12.27 13.60 -12.69
C VAL A 278 12.60 13.13 -11.28
N ALA A 279 11.57 12.84 -10.48
CA ALA A 279 11.71 12.26 -9.14
C ALA A 279 10.98 10.91 -9.09
N SER A 280 11.49 9.96 -8.32
CA SER A 280 10.90 8.62 -8.18
C SER A 280 11.31 8.02 -6.82
N PRO A 281 10.48 7.17 -6.20
CA PRO A 281 10.86 6.47 -4.97
C PRO A 281 12.06 5.53 -5.21
N ASP A 282 12.13 4.91 -6.39
CA ASP A 282 13.22 4.00 -6.79
C ASP A 282 14.31 4.69 -7.65
N LEU A 283 14.82 5.84 -7.20
CA LEU A 283 15.70 6.70 -8.00
C LEU A 283 16.95 5.96 -8.55
N ASP A 284 17.59 5.14 -7.70
CA ASP A 284 18.82 4.41 -8.06
C ASP A 284 18.58 3.40 -9.19
N ARG A 285 17.43 2.72 -9.17
CA ARG A 285 17.06 1.75 -10.18
C ARG A 285 16.83 2.42 -11.53
N TRP A 286 16.18 3.59 -11.53
CA TRP A 286 15.97 4.39 -12.74
C TRP A 286 17.28 4.92 -13.30
N GLN A 287 18.17 5.41 -12.44
CA GLN A 287 19.49 5.90 -12.86
C GLN A 287 20.31 4.79 -13.55
N GLN A 288 20.35 3.59 -12.95
CA GLN A 288 21.06 2.46 -13.54
C GLN A 288 20.46 2.02 -14.87
N ALA A 289 19.13 1.95 -14.97
CA ALA A 289 18.45 1.54 -16.19
C ALA A 289 18.65 2.54 -17.34
N LEU A 290 18.56 3.84 -17.05
CA LEU A 290 18.76 4.91 -18.04
C LEU A 290 20.25 5.15 -18.38
N GLY A 291 21.17 4.75 -17.49
CA GLY A 291 22.61 4.86 -17.69
C GLY A 291 23.23 3.77 -18.56
N LYS A 292 22.52 2.66 -18.80
CA LYS A 292 22.94 1.61 -19.74
C LYS A 292 22.67 2.08 -21.17
N GLN A 293 23.66 2.69 -21.83
CA GLN A 293 23.56 2.89 -23.28
C GLN A 293 23.59 1.52 -23.98
N PRO A 294 22.72 1.26 -24.98
CA PRO A 294 22.89 0.09 -25.83
C PRO A 294 24.23 0.23 -26.54
N GLU A 295 25.10 -0.77 -26.42
CA GLU A 295 26.35 -0.83 -27.18
C GLU A 295 26.02 -0.60 -28.66
N LYS A 296 26.54 0.48 -29.23
CA LYS A 296 26.58 0.63 -30.68
C LYS A 296 27.42 -0.52 -31.20
N SER A 297 26.78 -1.54 -31.75
CA SER A 297 27.41 -2.48 -32.66
C SER A 297 28.14 -1.66 -33.74
N GLN A 298 29.45 -1.54 -33.60
CA GLN A 298 30.30 -1.06 -34.68
C GLN A 298 30.12 -2.05 -35.82
N GLU A 299 29.38 -1.65 -36.85
CA GLU A 299 29.52 -2.20 -38.18
C GLU A 299 30.98 -2.01 -38.58
N VAL A 300 31.76 -3.09 -38.45
CA VAL A 300 33.03 -3.24 -39.13
C VAL A 300 32.71 -3.37 -40.62
N THR A 301 32.58 -2.23 -41.29
CA THR A 301 32.70 -2.15 -42.74
C THR A 301 34.17 -2.39 -43.10
N SER A 302 34.57 -3.66 -43.22
CA SER A 302 35.75 -4.03 -43.99
C SER A 302 35.29 -4.61 -45.32
N GLY A 303 34.95 -3.70 -46.24
CA GLY A 303 34.81 -3.96 -47.66
C GLY A 303 36.19 -3.95 -48.33
N THR A 304 36.45 -5.02 -49.05
CA THR A 304 37.61 -5.38 -49.87
C THR A 304 37.97 -4.40 -51.00
N ALA A 305 39.28 -4.28 -51.29
CA ALA A 305 39.98 -4.03 -52.58
C ALA A 305 41.07 -2.95 -52.42
N GLY A 306 42.32 -3.08 -52.86
CA GLY A 306 43.05 -4.13 -53.56
C GLY A 306 44.39 -3.53 -54.03
N GLU A 307 45.47 -4.33 -54.01
CA GLU A 307 46.57 -4.34 -54.99
C GLU A 307 47.36 -5.65 -54.84
#